data_AF-X1VP44-F1
#
_entry.id   AF-X1VP44-F1
#
_cell.length_a   1.000
_cell.length_b   1.000
_cell.length_c   1.000
_cell.angle_alpha   90.00
_cell.angle_beta   90.00
_cell.angle_gamma   90.00
#
_symmetry.space_group_name_H-M   'P 1'
#
loop_
_entity.id
_entity.type
_entity.pdbx_description
1 polymer ?
#
loop_
_entity_poly.entity_id
_entity_poly.type
_entity_poly.pdbx_seq_one_letter_code
_entity_poly.pdbx_strand_id
1 'polypeptide(L)'
;TAFLTTFAVSEKTNISEERLIRALALTNLITIFIKSYTGALSAMCGCGVAAGIGASVGVVYLLGGNKKQILGAMYNMVGSIAGIICDGAKEGCAYKLALASGWAVQAAILSMKGAIINKNDGILAGDFKKLFKNLGYTC
;
A
#
# COMPACT_ATOMS: atom_id res chain seq x y z
N THR A 1 0.96 -6.62 -7.80
CA THR A 1 1.20 -5.96 -6.50
C THR A 1 0.45 -6.66 -5.38
N ALA A 2 -0.86 -6.45 -5.21
CA ALA A 2 -1.64 -6.96 -4.06
C ALA A 2 -1.33 -8.42 -3.62
N PHE A 3 -1.48 -9.38 -4.53
CA PHE A 3 -1.30 -10.81 -4.21
C PHE A 3 0.16 -11.23 -4.10
N LEU A 4 0.92 -11.08 -5.20
CA LEU A 4 2.30 -11.60 -5.30
C LEU A 4 3.23 -11.00 -4.24
N THR A 5 3.09 -9.72 -3.89
CA THR A 5 3.93 -9.10 -2.86
C THR A 5 3.71 -9.74 -1.49
N THR A 6 2.44 -9.91 -1.10
CA THR A 6 2.05 -10.51 0.18
C THR A 6 2.43 -11.99 0.22
N PHE A 7 2.19 -12.70 -0.87
CA PHE A 7 2.55 -14.11 -1.02
C PHE A 7 4.07 -14.34 -0.89
N ALA A 8 4.88 -13.58 -1.63
CA ALA A 8 6.34 -13.72 -1.58
C ALA A 8 6.92 -13.46 -0.18
N VAL A 9 6.35 -12.52 0.59
CA VAL A 9 6.74 -12.32 1.99
C VAL A 9 6.35 -13.52 2.85
N SER A 10 5.14 -14.05 2.66
CA SER A 10 4.67 -15.24 3.39
C SER A 10 5.58 -16.45 3.15
N GLU A 11 5.95 -16.70 1.89
CA GLU A 11 6.91 -17.77 1.53
C GLU A 11 8.26 -17.54 2.20
N LYS A 12 8.79 -16.31 2.15
CA LYS A 12 10.10 -16.00 2.74
C LYS A 12 10.13 -16.12 4.26
N THR A 13 8.98 -15.99 4.92
CA THR A 13 8.86 -15.97 6.39
C THR A 13 8.19 -17.22 6.97
N ASN A 14 7.88 -18.22 6.13
CA ASN A 14 7.21 -19.47 6.54
C ASN A 14 5.92 -19.23 7.35
N ILE A 15 5.11 -18.28 6.92
CA ILE A 15 3.82 -17.96 7.56
C ILE A 15 2.77 -19.01 7.15
N SER A 16 1.87 -19.34 8.09
CA SER A 16 0.76 -20.27 7.82
C SER A 16 -0.21 -19.78 6.75
N GLU A 17 -0.81 -20.73 6.03
CA GLU A 17 -1.80 -20.45 4.98
C GLU A 17 -2.98 -19.60 5.49
N GLU A 18 -3.50 -19.90 6.68
CA GLU A 18 -4.60 -19.13 7.27
C GLU A 18 -4.22 -17.65 7.44
N ARG A 19 -2.99 -17.38 7.92
CA ARG A 19 -2.52 -16.02 8.15
C ARG A 19 -2.25 -15.30 6.81
N LEU A 20 -1.76 -16.02 5.81
CA LEU A 20 -1.64 -15.52 4.43
C LEU A 20 -3.01 -15.10 3.87
N ILE A 21 -4.03 -15.96 3.98
CA ILE A 21 -5.38 -15.67 3.49
C ILE A 21 -5.94 -14.42 4.17
N ARG A 22 -5.77 -14.29 5.50
CA ARG A 22 -6.17 -13.08 6.24
C ARG A 22 -5.42 -11.83 5.78
N ALA A 23 -4.11 -11.94 5.50
CA ALA A 23 -3.30 -10.84 4.97
C ALA A 23 -3.75 -10.40 3.58
N LEU A 24 -4.08 -11.36 2.71
CA LEU A 24 -4.60 -11.11 1.36
C LEU A 24 -5.99 -10.48 1.39
N ALA A 25 -6.86 -10.95 2.28
CA ALA A 25 -8.18 -10.34 2.49
C ALA A 25 -8.03 -8.87 2.93
N LEU A 26 -7.18 -8.61 3.92
CA LEU A 26 -6.91 -7.24 4.39
C LEU A 26 -6.32 -6.36 3.28
N THR A 27 -5.37 -6.88 2.51
CA THR A 27 -4.77 -6.20 1.35
C THR A 27 -5.84 -5.74 0.35
N ASN A 28 -6.77 -6.63 0.00
CA ASN A 28 -7.85 -6.33 -0.94
C ASN A 28 -8.86 -5.35 -0.35
N LEU A 29 -9.24 -5.49 0.93
CA LEU A 29 -10.14 -4.56 1.61
C LEU A 29 -9.57 -3.13 1.62
N ILE A 30 -8.29 -2.96 1.93
CA ILE A 30 -7.62 -1.65 1.86
C ILE A 30 -7.56 -1.15 0.42
N THR A 31 -7.25 -2.00 -0.55
CA THR A 31 -7.21 -1.60 -1.96
C THR A 31 -8.57 -1.08 -2.43
N ILE A 32 -9.65 -1.80 -2.13
CA ILE A 32 -11.03 -1.41 -2.44
C ILE A 32 -11.39 -0.10 -1.72
N PHE A 33 -11.02 0.01 -0.45
CA PHE A 33 -11.26 1.23 0.33
C PHE A 33 -10.58 2.44 -0.31
N ILE A 34 -9.34 2.32 -0.78
CA ILE A 34 -8.66 3.42 -1.47
C ILE A 34 -9.34 3.73 -2.79
N LYS A 35 -9.71 2.69 -3.56
CA LYS A 35 -10.40 2.85 -4.84
C LYS A 35 -11.75 3.55 -4.72
N SER A 36 -12.44 3.48 -3.57
CA SER A 36 -13.68 4.22 -3.35
C SER A 36 -13.48 5.74 -3.26
N TYR A 37 -12.28 6.21 -2.94
CA TYR A 37 -11.91 7.64 -2.97
C TYR A 37 -11.32 8.07 -4.32
N THR A 38 -10.52 7.21 -4.96
CA THR A 38 -9.89 7.54 -6.26
C THR A 38 -10.80 7.34 -7.46
N GLY A 39 -11.99 6.75 -7.26
CA GLY A 39 -12.94 6.45 -8.33
C GLY A 39 -12.54 5.28 -9.25
N ALA A 40 -13.43 4.92 -10.18
CA ALA A 40 -13.19 3.87 -11.17
C ALA A 40 -12.17 4.30 -12.25
N LEU A 41 -12.18 5.60 -12.61
CA LEU A 41 -11.24 6.22 -13.54
C LEU A 41 -10.36 7.23 -12.78
N SER A 42 -9.05 7.17 -12.99
CA SER A 42 -8.08 8.10 -12.41
C SER A 42 -6.81 8.13 -13.26
N ALA A 43 -6.12 9.28 -13.27
CA ALA A 43 -4.79 9.42 -13.85
C ALA A 43 -3.72 8.70 -13.01
N MET A 44 -4.02 8.30 -11.78
CA MET A 44 -3.12 7.58 -10.89
C MET A 44 -3.09 6.08 -11.21
N CYS A 45 -1.91 5.48 -11.10
CA CYS A 45 -1.69 4.05 -11.30
C CYS A 45 -2.33 3.23 -10.16
N GLY A 46 -3.53 2.70 -10.37
CA GLY A 46 -4.25 1.93 -9.33
C GLY A 46 -3.49 0.67 -8.85
N CYS A 47 -2.81 -0.03 -9.75
CA CYS A 47 -2.01 -1.21 -9.42
C CYS A 47 -0.67 -0.86 -8.74
N GLY A 48 -0.13 0.34 -8.96
CA GLY A 48 1.06 0.85 -8.28
C GLY A 48 0.73 1.44 -6.91
N VAL A 49 -0.23 2.37 -6.86
CA VAL A 49 -0.55 3.14 -5.66
C VAL A 49 -1.54 2.39 -4.76
N ALA A 50 -2.78 2.19 -5.18
CA ALA A 50 -3.82 1.60 -4.31
C ALA A 50 -3.46 0.17 -3.89
N ALA A 51 -3.08 -0.68 -4.86
CA ALA A 51 -2.68 -2.06 -4.56
C ALA A 51 -1.31 -2.14 -3.85
N GLY A 52 -0.42 -1.16 -4.03
CA GLY A 52 0.84 -1.06 -3.30
C GLY A 52 0.62 -0.72 -1.82
N ILE A 53 -0.22 0.28 -1.54
CA ILE A 53 -0.62 0.62 -0.17
C ILE A 53 -1.27 -0.58 0.50
N GLY A 54 -2.24 -1.23 -0.18
CA GLY A 54 -2.87 -2.46 0.32
C GLY A 54 -1.85 -3.56 0.63
N ALA A 55 -0.91 -3.83 -0.28
CA ALA A 55 0.11 -4.84 -0.07
C ALA A 55 1.00 -4.53 1.13
N SER A 56 1.38 -3.26 1.35
CA SER A 56 2.18 -2.86 2.52
C SER A 56 1.48 -3.21 3.83
N VAL A 57 0.15 -3.08 3.89
CA VAL A 57 -0.66 -3.44 5.05
C VAL A 57 -0.71 -4.96 5.24
N GLY A 58 -0.87 -5.72 4.15
CA GLY A 58 -0.75 -7.18 4.17
C GLY A 58 0.60 -7.64 4.74
N VAL A 59 1.69 -7.01 4.30
CA VAL A 59 3.04 -7.31 4.80
C VAL A 59 3.17 -6.97 6.29
N VAL A 60 2.69 -5.82 6.75
CA VAL A 60 2.67 -5.50 8.19
C VAL A 60 1.90 -6.55 8.99
N TYR A 61 0.75 -7.00 8.48
CA TYR A 61 -0.07 -8.03 9.13
C TYR A 61 0.67 -9.37 9.22
N LEU A 62 1.32 -9.80 8.14
CA LEU A 62 2.17 -11.01 8.14
C LEU A 62 3.27 -10.90 9.20
N LEU A 63 3.92 -9.75 9.30
CA LEU A 63 4.99 -9.49 10.27
C LEU A 63 4.51 -9.25 11.72
N GLY A 64 3.21 -9.34 11.98
CA GLY A 64 2.65 -9.19 13.34
C GLY A 64 2.59 -7.76 13.85
N GLY A 65 2.61 -6.77 12.94
CA GLY A 65 2.42 -5.37 13.30
C GLY A 65 1.01 -5.09 13.81
N ASN A 66 0.91 -4.07 14.67
CA ASN A 66 -0.36 -3.59 15.19
C ASN A 66 -0.90 -2.42 14.36
N LYS A 67 -2.03 -1.84 14.80
CA LYS A 67 -2.69 -0.72 14.11
C LYS A 67 -1.77 0.47 13.83
N LYS A 68 -0.83 0.77 14.74
CA LYS A 68 0.16 1.85 14.56
C LYS A 68 1.08 1.56 13.38
N GLN A 69 1.61 0.33 13.27
CA GLN A 69 2.46 -0.03 12.14
C GLN A 69 1.67 -0.10 10.82
N ILE A 70 0.40 -0.52 10.87
CA ILE A 70 -0.46 -0.53 9.69
C ILE A 70 -0.65 0.90 9.16
N LEU A 71 -1.03 1.84 10.03
CA LEU A 71 -1.16 3.25 9.65
C LEU A 71 0.17 3.86 9.21
N GLY A 72 1.28 3.50 9.88
CA GLY A 72 2.61 3.95 9.51
C GLY A 72 3.04 3.51 8.11
N ALA A 73 2.74 2.27 7.72
CA ALA A 73 3.05 1.78 6.38
C ALA A 73 2.19 2.49 5.32
N MET A 74 0.92 2.77 5.63
CA MET A 74 0.07 3.58 4.75
C MET A 74 0.62 4.99 4.57
N TYR A 75 1.05 5.66 5.64
CA TYR A 75 1.68 7.00 5.54
C TYR A 75 2.94 6.96 4.68
N ASN A 76 3.81 5.97 4.91
CA ASN A 76 5.02 5.78 4.13
C ASN A 76 4.70 5.59 2.64
N MET A 77 3.69 4.78 2.32
CA MET A 77 3.31 4.54 0.93
C MET A 77 2.66 5.78 0.29
N VAL A 78 1.66 6.39 0.93
CA VAL A 78 0.99 7.58 0.37
C VAL A 78 1.99 8.72 0.16
N GLY A 79 2.87 8.97 1.13
CA GLY A 79 3.88 10.03 1.05
C GLY A 79 4.97 9.78 0.01
N SER A 80 5.17 8.53 -0.41
CA SER A 80 6.24 8.18 -1.35
C SER A 80 5.77 7.98 -2.80
N ILE A 81 4.56 7.47 -3.02
CA ILE A 81 4.14 6.97 -4.34
C ILE A 81 2.81 7.53 -4.87
N ALA A 82 2.16 8.48 -4.18
CA ALA A 82 0.89 9.06 -4.64
C ALA A 82 0.95 9.60 -6.10
N GLY A 83 2.09 10.13 -6.55
CA GLY A 83 2.23 10.74 -7.87
C GLY A 83 2.47 9.78 -9.05
N ILE A 84 2.34 8.46 -8.89
CA ILE A 84 2.58 7.53 -10.01
C ILE A 84 1.41 7.58 -11.01
N ILE A 85 1.68 8.06 -12.22
CA ILE A 85 0.67 8.23 -13.29
C ILE A 85 0.43 6.91 -14.03
N CYS A 86 -0.83 6.66 -14.41
CA CYS A 86 -1.29 5.58 -15.27
C CYS A 86 -1.38 6.07 -16.72
N ASP A 87 -0.49 5.61 -17.59
CA ASP A 87 -0.47 5.93 -19.02
C ASP A 87 -0.68 4.69 -19.91
N GLY A 88 -1.22 3.62 -19.34
CA GLY A 88 -1.56 2.37 -20.03
C GLY A 88 -0.61 1.20 -19.77
N ALA A 89 -0.97 0.04 -20.32
CA ALA A 89 -0.28 -1.24 -20.14
C ALA A 89 0.97 -1.37 -21.04
N LYS A 90 1.94 -0.49 -20.82
CA LYS A 90 3.25 -0.50 -21.50
C LYS A 90 4.31 -1.14 -20.60
N GLU A 91 5.55 -1.21 -21.07
CA GLU A 91 6.71 -1.63 -20.25
C GLU A 91 6.79 -0.88 -18.92
N GLY A 92 6.44 0.42 -18.92
CA GLY A 92 6.37 1.23 -17.70
C GLY A 92 5.39 0.68 -16.65
N CYS A 93 4.37 -0.07 -17.04
CA CYS A 93 3.47 -0.76 -16.10
C CYS A 93 4.23 -1.83 -15.31
N ALA A 94 5.00 -2.68 -15.97
CA ALA A 94 5.80 -3.72 -15.31
C ALA A 94 6.78 -3.11 -14.29
N TYR A 95 7.47 -2.04 -14.67
CA TYR A 95 8.36 -1.29 -13.76
C TYR A 95 7.61 -0.69 -12.57
N LYS A 96 6.47 -0.04 -12.80
CA LYS A 96 5.63 0.53 -11.71
C LYS A 96 5.19 -0.56 -10.74
N LEU A 97 4.79 -1.73 -11.23
CA LEU A 97 4.39 -2.88 -10.40
C LEU A 97 5.56 -3.44 -9.58
N ALA A 98 6.73 -3.61 -10.20
CA ALA A 98 7.94 -4.12 -9.55
C ALA A 98 8.39 -3.17 -8.43
N LEU A 99 8.50 -1.88 -8.74
CA LEU A 99 8.90 -0.85 -7.77
C LEU A 99 7.87 -0.69 -6.66
N ALA A 100 6.57 -0.65 -6.97
CA ALA A 100 5.52 -0.58 -5.97
C ALA A 100 5.53 -1.78 -5.02
N SER A 101 5.83 -2.98 -5.53
CA SER A 101 5.97 -4.19 -4.71
C SER A 101 7.16 -4.10 -3.76
N GLY A 102 8.31 -3.63 -4.23
CA GLY A 102 9.49 -3.40 -3.40
C GLY A 102 9.23 -2.34 -2.32
N TRP A 103 8.63 -1.20 -2.70
CA TRP A 103 8.27 -0.14 -1.77
C TRP A 103 7.25 -0.59 -0.73
N ALA A 104 6.26 -1.41 -1.10
CA ALA A 104 5.29 -1.95 -0.13
C ALA A 104 5.97 -2.73 1.00
N VAL A 105 6.95 -3.58 0.67
CA VAL A 105 7.73 -4.33 1.66
C VAL A 105 8.61 -3.38 2.49
N GLN A 106 9.31 -2.45 1.85
CA GLN A 106 10.16 -1.48 2.55
C GLN A 106 9.36 -0.59 3.50
N ALA A 107 8.24 -0.03 3.06
CA ALA A 107 7.35 0.80 3.87
C ALA A 107 6.82 0.05 5.10
N ALA A 108 6.46 -1.22 4.92
CA ALA A 108 6.07 -2.10 6.02
C ALA A 108 7.21 -2.29 7.02
N ILE A 109 8.41 -2.66 6.57
CA ILE A 109 9.59 -2.86 7.44
C ILE A 109 9.97 -1.58 8.18
N LEU A 110 9.98 -0.43 7.49
CA LEU A 110 10.26 0.88 8.11
C LEU A 110 9.24 1.21 9.19
N SER A 111 7.95 1.00 8.91
CA SER A 111 6.89 1.19 9.88
C SER A 111 7.03 0.23 11.08
N MET A 112 7.41 -1.03 10.86
CA MET A 112 7.72 -2.00 11.92
C MET A 112 8.85 -1.53 12.84
N LYS A 113 9.82 -0.78 12.30
CA LYS A 113 10.92 -0.15 13.05
C LYS A 113 10.56 1.22 13.65
N GLY A 114 9.32 1.68 13.48
CA GLY A 114 8.88 2.99 13.96
C GLY A 114 9.29 4.18 13.07
N ALA A 115 9.88 3.94 11.90
CA ALA A 115 10.21 4.97 10.93
C ALA A 115 8.98 5.26 10.05
N ILE A 116 8.29 6.36 10.36
CA ILE A 116 7.03 6.76 9.75
C ILE A 116 7.13 8.23 9.32
N ILE A 117 6.73 8.54 8.08
CA ILE A 117 6.65 9.92 7.58
C ILE A 117 5.73 10.75 8.50
N ASN A 118 6.09 11.99 8.78
CA ASN A 118 5.26 12.87 9.60
C ASN A 118 3.89 13.05 8.95
N LYS A 119 2.83 12.69 9.67
CA LYS A 119 1.43 12.72 9.21
C LYS A 119 0.89 14.12 8.88
N ASN A 120 1.66 15.17 9.16
CA ASN A 120 1.34 16.55 8.85
C ASN A 120 2.02 17.05 7.55
N ASP A 121 2.80 16.22 6.87
CA ASP A 121 3.56 16.61 5.68
C ASP A 121 2.71 16.46 4.40
N GLY A 122 2.58 17.57 3.66
CA GLY A 122 2.07 17.59 2.28
C GLY A 122 0.70 16.91 2.11
N ILE A 123 0.67 15.83 1.33
CA ILE A 123 -0.57 15.10 1.00
C ILE A 123 -1.10 14.27 2.19
N LEU A 124 -0.28 14.03 3.22
CA LEU A 124 -0.66 13.21 4.36
C LEU A 124 -1.67 13.91 5.28
N ALA A 125 -2.36 13.12 6.09
CA ALA A 125 -3.24 13.64 7.12
C ALA A 125 -3.31 12.68 8.32
N GLY A 126 -3.37 13.23 9.54
CA GLY A 126 -3.52 12.42 10.75
C GLY A 126 -4.85 11.67 10.87
N ASP A 127 -5.90 12.13 10.17
CA ASP A 127 -7.16 11.42 10.07
C ASP A 127 -7.14 10.43 8.88
N PHE A 128 -7.58 9.19 9.14
CA PHE A 128 -7.55 8.11 8.15
C PHE A 128 -8.41 8.42 6.92
N LYS A 129 -9.63 8.97 7.09
CA LYS A 129 -10.49 9.29 5.94
C LYS A 129 -9.93 10.47 5.16
N LYS A 130 -9.41 11.49 5.86
CA LYS A 130 -8.79 12.67 5.25
C LYS A 130 -7.55 12.30 4.43
N LEU A 131 -6.72 11.35 4.89
CA LEU A 131 -5.55 10.87 4.16
C LEU A 131 -5.94 10.41 2.74
N PHE A 132 -6.97 9.56 2.63
CA PHE A 132 -7.39 9.03 1.33
C PHE A 132 -8.30 9.98 0.55
N LYS A 133 -8.98 10.92 1.22
CA LYS A 133 -9.64 12.05 0.55
C LYS A 133 -8.62 12.96 -0.14
N ASN A 134 -7.50 13.27 0.50
CA ASN A 134 -6.41 14.02 -0.11
C ASN A 134 -5.85 13.27 -1.32
N LEU A 135 -5.60 11.96 -1.18
CA LEU A 135 -5.13 11.13 -2.28
C LEU A 135 -6.09 11.16 -3.47
N GLY A 136 -7.40 10.98 -3.23
CA GLY A 136 -8.43 11.04 -4.27
C GLY A 136 -8.58 12.42 -4.93
N TYR A 137 -8.25 13.51 -4.24
CA TYR A 137 -8.26 14.86 -4.83
C TYR A 137 -7.13 15.06 -5.85
N THR A 138 -6.04 14.30 -5.74
CA THR A 138 -4.89 14.35 -6.66
C THR A 138 -4.99 13.36 -7.84
N CYS A 139 -6.07 12.59 -7.91
CA CYS A 139 -6.28 11.47 -8.83
C CYS A 139 -6.90 11.84 -10.17
#